data_AF-A0A940IPS2-F1
#
_entry.id   AF-A0A940IPS2-F1
#
_cell.length_a   1.000
_cell.length_b   1.000
_cell.length_c   1.000
_cell.angle_alpha   90.00
_cell.angle_beta   90.00
_cell.angle_gamma   90.00
#
_symmetry.space_group_name_H-M   'P 1'
#
loop_
_entity.id
_entity.type
_entity.pdbx_description
1 polymer ?
#
loop_
_entity_poly.entity_id
_entity_poly.type
_entity_poly.pdbx_seq_one_letter_code
_entity_poly.pdbx_strand_id
1 'polypeptide(L)'
;MRRLGVMVLAAVLPVAGFAQDAVIRIEAKRGGDAAAQAAATWGAQFDDVVTFPLPRGWVAIGLGPLSPDEAEARLAALKASRQIPQDSFVALPGGSVALTPFEGEGEEAVSEAEAEEATDGAAQDDSEPETASPEEVTVQADVAPPGSYIRLQSLQSRTDAEAALQTWREKFPDAGLWSLPGGWFSVALGPLEPAAAQGWLGAFKASGDLPRDAFASDAAEMGTAIEPGETPDLPAAPDQPATMPPLDQVQRALRWAGRYDGAIDGKSGPVTRDAIAREVAALRVSPDEGTAMQKLIERREDWRREMGLSTLRDEATGLSVNAPMDKLQFDRAERALSIYGPKDGSGAALILFSQPGGQQELLDLSGLVTALGWVPQPERTIERGHVLLEGANENHRSLAEGWVRDGRAEGFVLIWPANEAEDQMRIAAELSDSFSRFAPAANDTAATAPATPTQTAD
;
A
#
# COMPACT_ATOMS: atom_id res chain seq x y z
N MET A 1 -6.94 -80.07 22.46
CA MET A 1 -7.99 -79.32 23.19
C MET A 1 -8.06 -77.91 22.62
N ARG A 2 -9.18 -77.58 21.95
CA ARG A 2 -9.47 -76.24 21.42
C ARG A 2 -9.78 -75.30 22.60
N ARG A 3 -9.23 -74.09 22.62
CA ARG A 3 -9.75 -72.97 23.43
C ARG A 3 -10.06 -71.81 22.49
N LEU A 4 -11.34 -71.49 22.36
CA LEU A 4 -11.88 -70.38 21.59
C LEU A 4 -11.39 -69.06 22.22
N GLY A 5 -10.93 -68.14 21.38
CA GLY A 5 -10.70 -66.74 21.73
C GLY A 5 -12.02 -65.96 21.71
N VAL A 6 -12.24 -65.15 22.74
CA VAL A 6 -13.32 -64.16 22.82
C VAL A 6 -12.82 -62.89 22.13
N MET A 7 -13.50 -62.48 21.06
CA MET A 7 -13.27 -61.23 20.34
C MET A 7 -14.22 -60.18 20.93
N VAL A 8 -13.68 -59.15 21.60
CA VAL A 8 -14.46 -58.01 22.11
C VAL A 8 -14.60 -56.99 20.99
N LEU A 9 -15.83 -56.83 20.50
CA LEU A 9 -16.24 -55.84 19.52
C LEU A 9 -16.44 -54.50 20.24
N ALA A 10 -15.56 -53.53 20.01
CA ALA A 10 -15.76 -52.15 20.46
C ALA A 10 -16.74 -51.45 19.50
N ALA A 11 -17.95 -51.19 19.96
CA ALA A 11 -18.93 -50.38 19.23
C ALA A 11 -18.56 -48.89 19.38
N VAL A 12 -18.19 -48.25 18.27
CA VAL A 12 -18.08 -46.79 18.16
C VAL A 12 -19.49 -46.25 17.96
N LEU A 13 -20.02 -45.52 18.95
CA LEU A 13 -21.24 -44.74 18.79
C LEU A 13 -20.90 -43.46 18.01
N PRO A 14 -21.64 -43.11 16.95
CA PRO A 14 -21.49 -41.82 16.29
C PRO A 14 -22.00 -40.71 17.22
N VAL A 15 -21.13 -39.74 17.50
CA VAL A 15 -21.54 -38.47 18.11
C VAL A 15 -22.31 -37.70 17.04
N ALA A 16 -23.60 -37.47 17.26
CA ALA A 16 -24.39 -36.56 16.44
C ALA A 16 -23.84 -35.13 16.64
N GLY A 17 -23.29 -34.54 15.58
CA GLY A 17 -22.93 -33.12 15.58
C GLY A 17 -24.19 -32.26 15.65
N PHE A 18 -24.21 -31.28 16.55
CA PHE A 18 -25.24 -30.25 16.56
C PHE A 18 -25.08 -29.42 15.29
N ALA A 19 -25.98 -29.60 14.32
CA ALA A 19 -26.05 -28.75 13.14
C ALA A 19 -26.43 -27.33 13.60
N GLN A 20 -25.62 -26.33 13.24
CA GLN A 20 -25.93 -24.93 13.48
C GLN A 20 -26.77 -24.43 12.31
N ASP A 21 -27.91 -23.80 12.59
CA ASP A 21 -28.76 -23.23 11.54
C ASP A 21 -28.04 -22.05 10.87
N ALA A 22 -27.90 -22.13 9.56
CA ALA A 22 -27.34 -21.11 8.67
C ALA A 22 -28.44 -20.49 7.82
N VAL A 23 -28.21 -19.26 7.37
CA VAL A 23 -29.09 -18.55 6.43
C VAL A 23 -28.26 -17.91 5.33
N ILE A 24 -28.76 -17.91 4.10
CA ILE A 24 -28.14 -17.11 3.04
C ILE A 24 -28.67 -15.69 3.17
N ARG A 25 -27.87 -14.75 3.68
CA ARG A 25 -28.28 -13.36 3.81
C ARG A 25 -28.19 -12.67 2.45
N ILE A 26 -29.32 -12.17 1.98
CA ILE A 26 -29.47 -11.52 0.67
C ILE A 26 -29.38 -10.01 0.82
N GLU A 27 -30.07 -9.45 1.82
CA GLU A 27 -30.20 -8.00 1.99
C GLU A 27 -30.39 -7.65 3.47
N ALA A 28 -30.15 -6.38 3.84
CA ALA A 28 -30.54 -5.84 5.13
C ALA A 28 -31.19 -4.46 4.94
N LYS A 29 -32.28 -4.20 5.67
CA LYS A 29 -32.99 -2.92 5.66
C LYS A 29 -33.05 -2.32 7.05
N ARG A 30 -33.14 -0.98 7.12
CA ARG A 30 -33.31 -0.25 8.37
C ARG A 30 -34.80 -0.03 8.64
N GLY A 31 -35.27 -0.44 9.81
CA GLY A 31 -36.69 -0.38 10.19
C GLY A 31 -37.53 -1.55 9.66
N GLY A 32 -38.57 -1.92 10.41
CA GLY A 32 -39.41 -3.09 10.15
C GLY A 32 -40.19 -3.02 8.84
N ASP A 33 -40.78 -1.87 8.51
CA ASP A 33 -41.61 -1.71 7.31
C ASP A 33 -40.82 -1.90 6.00
N ALA A 34 -39.59 -1.37 5.96
CA ALA A 34 -38.71 -1.51 4.81
C ALA A 34 -38.21 -2.95 4.65
N ALA A 35 -37.96 -3.64 5.77
CA ALA A 35 -37.57 -5.04 5.77
C ALA A 35 -38.72 -5.97 5.35
N ALA A 36 -39.95 -5.70 5.79
CA ALA A 36 -41.14 -6.43 5.39
C ALA A 36 -41.41 -6.32 3.88
N GLN A 37 -41.29 -5.11 3.30
CA GLN A 37 -41.41 -4.91 1.86
C GLN A 37 -40.33 -5.64 1.06
N ALA A 38 -39.08 -5.63 1.54
CA ALA A 38 -37.99 -6.38 0.93
C ALA A 38 -38.22 -7.90 1.03
N ALA A 39 -38.64 -8.39 2.19
CA ALA A 39 -38.98 -9.80 2.40
C ALA A 39 -40.14 -10.25 1.49
N ALA A 40 -41.16 -9.41 1.28
CA ALA A 40 -42.25 -9.68 0.35
C ALA A 40 -41.79 -9.78 -1.11
N THR A 41 -40.86 -8.91 -1.50
CA THR A 41 -40.27 -8.95 -2.85
C THR A 41 -39.50 -10.25 -3.08
N TRP A 42 -38.69 -10.66 -2.11
CA TRP A 42 -37.95 -11.92 -2.18
C TRP A 42 -38.85 -13.15 -2.02
N GLY A 43 -39.93 -13.05 -1.23
CA GLY A 43 -40.91 -14.10 -1.00
C GLY A 43 -41.75 -14.44 -2.23
N ALA A 44 -41.82 -13.55 -3.22
CA ALA A 44 -42.40 -13.86 -4.52
C ALA A 44 -41.51 -14.77 -5.39
N GLN A 45 -40.22 -14.90 -5.05
CA GLN A 45 -39.23 -15.66 -5.81
C GLN A 45 -38.71 -16.89 -5.05
N PHE A 46 -38.77 -16.88 -3.72
CA PHE A 46 -38.27 -17.96 -2.86
C PHE A 46 -39.26 -18.26 -1.73
N ASP A 47 -39.53 -19.54 -1.49
CA ASP A 47 -40.53 -19.99 -0.50
C ASP A 47 -39.99 -20.03 0.95
N ASP A 48 -38.68 -19.89 1.14
CA ASP A 48 -37.99 -20.03 2.43
C ASP A 48 -37.33 -18.73 2.91
N VAL A 49 -37.98 -17.60 2.64
CA VAL A 49 -37.50 -16.30 3.10
C VAL A 49 -37.73 -16.16 4.60
N VAL A 50 -36.68 -15.80 5.32
CA VAL A 50 -36.70 -15.47 6.75
C VAL A 50 -36.17 -14.06 6.98
N THR A 51 -36.65 -13.44 8.05
CA THR A 51 -36.12 -12.18 8.55
C THR A 51 -35.57 -12.36 9.95
N PHE A 52 -34.53 -11.61 10.31
CA PHE A 52 -33.97 -11.64 11.66
C PHE A 52 -33.35 -10.30 12.05
N PRO A 53 -33.41 -9.92 13.35
CA PRO A 53 -32.92 -8.63 13.80
C PRO A 53 -31.39 -8.57 13.75
N LEU A 54 -30.89 -7.40 13.37
CA LEU A 54 -29.49 -7.02 13.44
C LEU A 54 -29.33 -5.82 14.40
N PRO A 55 -28.12 -5.60 14.95
CA PRO A 55 -27.86 -4.44 15.80
C PRO A 55 -28.21 -3.10 15.14
N ARG A 56 -28.51 -2.09 15.96
CA ARG A 56 -28.83 -0.71 15.52
C ARG A 56 -30.11 -0.60 14.67
N GLY A 57 -31.09 -1.48 14.88
CA GLY A 57 -32.43 -1.40 14.27
C GLY A 57 -32.47 -1.82 12.79
N TRP A 58 -31.49 -2.61 12.36
CA TRP A 58 -31.47 -3.25 11.05
C TRP A 58 -32.17 -4.61 11.12
N VAL A 59 -32.74 -5.04 10.01
CA VAL A 59 -33.35 -6.36 9.87
C VAL A 59 -32.78 -6.98 8.61
N ALA A 60 -32.22 -8.18 8.75
CA ALA A 60 -31.72 -8.97 7.63
C ALA A 60 -32.86 -9.73 6.97
N ILE A 61 -32.76 -9.92 5.66
CA ILE A 61 -33.58 -10.80 4.84
C ILE A 61 -32.66 -11.91 4.31
N GLY A 62 -33.02 -13.16 4.53
CA GLY A 62 -32.24 -14.31 4.09
C GLY A 62 -33.08 -15.52 3.73
N LEU A 63 -32.43 -16.58 3.25
CA LEU A 63 -33.05 -17.86 2.92
C LEU A 63 -32.62 -18.93 3.92
N GLY A 64 -33.56 -19.63 4.51
CA GLY A 64 -33.30 -20.74 5.44
C GLY A 64 -34.44 -21.00 6.42
N PRO A 65 -34.19 -21.76 7.51
CA PRO A 65 -32.89 -22.27 7.96
C PRO A 65 -32.33 -23.39 7.06
N LEU A 66 -31.01 -23.45 6.94
CA LEU A 66 -30.24 -24.46 6.20
C LEU A 66 -29.08 -24.95 7.07
N SER A 67 -28.50 -26.13 6.80
CA SER A 67 -27.17 -26.42 7.34
C SER A 67 -26.10 -25.55 6.66
N PRO A 68 -24.91 -25.34 7.26
CA PRO A 68 -23.86 -24.51 6.67
C PRO A 68 -23.41 -25.02 5.29
N ASP A 69 -23.22 -26.34 5.15
CA ASP A 69 -22.82 -26.96 3.89
C ASP A 69 -23.89 -26.79 2.80
N GLU A 70 -25.18 -26.91 3.16
CA GLU A 70 -26.30 -26.67 2.24
C GLU A 70 -26.41 -25.20 1.84
N ALA A 71 -26.19 -24.28 2.78
CA ALA A 71 -26.21 -22.85 2.55
C ALA A 71 -25.11 -22.41 1.57
N GLU A 72 -23.89 -22.96 1.71
CA GLU A 72 -22.78 -22.67 0.79
C GLU A 72 -23.03 -23.22 -0.63
N ALA A 73 -23.47 -24.48 -0.72
CA ALA A 73 -23.79 -25.11 -2.00
C ALA A 73 -24.93 -24.36 -2.73
N ARG A 74 -25.98 -23.98 -1.98
CA ARG A 74 -27.12 -23.23 -2.52
C ARG A 74 -26.74 -21.79 -2.87
N LEU A 75 -25.90 -21.11 -2.08
CA LEU A 75 -25.37 -19.78 -2.39
C LEU A 75 -24.62 -19.77 -3.73
N ALA A 76 -23.71 -20.73 -3.92
CA ALA A 76 -22.93 -20.84 -5.15
C ALA A 76 -23.82 -21.04 -6.38
N ALA A 77 -24.83 -21.91 -6.27
CA ALA A 77 -25.81 -22.16 -7.33
C ALA A 77 -26.65 -20.91 -7.68
N LEU A 78 -27.15 -20.19 -6.66
CA LEU A 78 -27.96 -18.99 -6.83
C LEU A 78 -27.15 -17.82 -7.42
N LYS A 79 -25.87 -17.66 -7.04
CA LYS A 79 -24.97 -16.65 -7.62
C LYS A 79 -24.59 -16.96 -9.06
N ALA A 80 -24.30 -18.22 -9.37
CA ALA A 80 -23.96 -18.65 -10.73
C ALA A 80 -25.13 -18.43 -11.71
N SER A 81 -26.37 -18.63 -11.24
CA SER A 81 -27.60 -18.38 -11.99
C SER A 81 -28.11 -16.92 -11.90
N ARG A 82 -27.42 -16.04 -11.16
CA ARG A 82 -27.77 -14.62 -10.93
C ARG A 82 -29.18 -14.42 -10.34
N GLN A 83 -29.67 -15.39 -9.55
CA GLN A 83 -30.98 -15.31 -8.89
C GLN A 83 -30.94 -14.46 -7.60
N ILE A 84 -29.75 -14.20 -7.07
CA ILE A 84 -29.51 -13.34 -5.91
C ILE A 84 -28.32 -12.38 -6.20
N PRO A 85 -28.18 -11.27 -5.44
CA PRO A 85 -27.05 -10.35 -5.51
C PRO A 85 -25.70 -11.02 -5.25
N GLN A 86 -24.64 -10.54 -5.91
CA GLN A 86 -23.30 -11.14 -5.81
C GLN A 86 -22.63 -10.93 -4.44
N ASP A 87 -23.11 -9.98 -3.66
CA ASP A 87 -22.72 -9.65 -2.29
C ASP A 87 -23.48 -10.46 -1.23
N SER A 88 -24.41 -11.35 -1.61
CA SER A 88 -25.06 -12.28 -0.68
C SER A 88 -24.04 -13.23 -0.04
N PHE A 89 -24.25 -13.63 1.22
CA PHE A 89 -23.31 -14.54 1.92
C PHE A 89 -24.03 -15.42 2.95
N VAL A 90 -23.39 -16.52 3.35
CA VAL A 90 -23.91 -17.39 4.42
C VAL A 90 -23.65 -16.72 5.78
N ALA A 91 -24.72 -16.47 6.52
CA ALA A 91 -24.70 -15.99 7.88
C ALA A 91 -25.10 -17.12 8.84
N LEU A 92 -24.48 -17.12 10.02
CA LEU A 92 -24.85 -17.98 11.15
C LEU A 92 -25.49 -17.08 12.21
N PRO A 93 -26.82 -16.88 12.17
CA PRO A 93 -27.50 -16.20 13.25
C PRO A 93 -27.27 -17.05 14.50
N GLY A 94 -26.54 -16.52 15.49
CA GLY A 94 -26.23 -17.27 16.72
C GLY A 94 -27.51 -17.82 17.34
N GLY A 95 -27.42 -18.95 18.07
CA GLY A 95 -28.60 -19.73 18.52
C GLY A 95 -29.64 -19.01 19.41
N SER A 96 -29.42 -17.73 19.74
CA SER A 96 -30.38 -16.85 20.42
C SER A 96 -31.14 -15.89 19.49
N VAL A 97 -30.82 -15.87 18.19
CA VAL A 97 -31.46 -15.00 17.19
C VAL A 97 -32.64 -15.74 16.57
N ALA A 98 -33.85 -15.25 16.83
CA ALA A 98 -35.05 -15.79 16.22
C ALA A 98 -35.08 -15.49 14.71
N LEU A 99 -35.22 -16.54 13.90
CA LEU A 99 -35.57 -16.43 12.49
C LEU A 99 -37.10 -16.37 12.38
N THR A 100 -37.62 -15.32 11.75
CA THR A 100 -39.06 -15.16 11.50
C THR A 100 -39.34 -15.49 10.04
N PRO A 101 -40.03 -16.61 9.73
CA PRO A 101 -40.47 -16.92 8.37
C PRO A 101 -41.33 -15.78 7.82
N PHE A 102 -41.12 -15.44 6.55
CA PHE A 102 -41.97 -14.51 5.83
C PHE A 102 -43.18 -15.29 5.29
N GLU A 103 -44.35 -15.12 5.92
CA GLU A 103 -45.61 -15.67 5.42
C GLU A 103 -46.25 -14.63 4.48
N GLY A 104 -46.31 -14.93 3.17
CA GLY A 104 -47.05 -14.11 2.22
C GLY A 104 -48.55 -14.13 2.53
N GLU A 105 -49.24 -13.00 2.33
CA GLU A 105 -50.68 -12.87 2.60
C GLU A 105 -51.48 -13.97 1.89
N GLY A 106 -51.99 -14.92 2.68
CA GLY A 106 -52.77 -16.07 2.23
C GLY A 106 -53.28 -16.90 3.41
N GLU A 107 -54.49 -16.53 3.85
CA GLU A 107 -55.43 -17.29 4.70
C GLU A 107 -55.20 -17.32 6.23
N GLU A 108 -56.22 -16.81 6.93
CA GLU A 108 -56.43 -16.85 8.38
C GLU A 108 -56.32 -18.27 8.97
N ALA A 109 -55.66 -18.37 10.13
CA ALA A 109 -56.05 -19.31 11.18
C ALA A 109 -55.76 -18.71 12.56
N VAL A 110 -56.84 -18.19 13.15
CA VAL A 110 -57.03 -17.91 14.57
C VAL A 110 -56.45 -18.99 15.50
N SER A 111 -55.74 -18.56 16.53
CA SER A 111 -55.91 -19.08 17.89
C SER A 111 -55.56 -18.00 18.91
N GLU A 112 -56.60 -17.46 19.54
CA GLU A 112 -56.60 -16.99 20.94
C GLU A 112 -55.97 -18.09 21.83
N ALA A 113 -55.33 -17.86 22.96
CA ALA A 113 -55.58 -16.99 24.10
C ALA A 113 -54.27 -17.05 24.96
N GLU A 114 -53.96 -16.27 25.98
CA GLU A 114 -54.75 -15.49 26.92
C GLU A 114 -53.74 -14.60 27.66
N ALA A 115 -54.13 -13.36 27.92
CA ALA A 115 -53.45 -12.49 28.86
C ALA A 115 -53.99 -12.76 30.27
N GLU A 116 -53.10 -12.80 31.27
CA GLU A 116 -53.45 -12.48 32.66
C GLU A 116 -52.41 -11.48 33.21
N GLU A 117 -52.83 -10.21 33.26
CA GLU A 117 -52.53 -9.31 34.39
C GLU A 117 -53.22 -9.91 35.64
N ALA A 118 -52.84 -9.71 36.91
CA ALA A 118 -52.11 -8.68 37.60
C ALA A 118 -51.65 -9.26 38.97
N THR A 119 -50.68 -8.63 39.65
CA THR A 119 -50.97 -7.91 40.91
C THR A 119 -49.70 -7.27 41.48
N ASP A 120 -49.88 -6.00 41.80
CA ASP A 120 -49.03 -5.13 42.60
C ASP A 120 -48.99 -5.57 44.08
N GLY A 121 -47.87 -5.30 44.76
CA GLY A 121 -47.64 -5.66 46.14
C GLY A 121 -46.30 -5.12 46.65
N ALA A 122 -46.27 -3.83 46.97
CA ALA A 122 -45.17 -3.18 47.68
C ALA A 122 -45.10 -3.57 49.17
N ALA A 123 -43.88 -3.81 49.69
CA ALA A 123 -43.42 -3.38 51.02
C ALA A 123 -41.90 -3.65 51.22
N GLN A 124 -41.23 -2.66 51.81
CA GLN A 124 -39.83 -2.58 52.24
C GLN A 124 -39.51 -3.56 53.40
N ASP A 125 -38.25 -4.00 53.56
CA ASP A 125 -37.30 -3.45 54.55
C ASP A 125 -36.05 -4.34 54.77
N ASP A 126 -34.91 -3.66 54.97
CA ASP A 126 -33.65 -3.97 55.63
C ASP A 126 -33.03 -5.40 55.63
N SER A 127 -31.79 -5.51 55.13
CA SER A 127 -30.58 -5.59 55.96
C SER A 127 -29.35 -6.05 55.16
N GLU A 128 -28.34 -5.20 55.14
CA GLU A 128 -26.92 -5.50 54.85
C GLU A 128 -26.36 -6.52 55.88
N PRO A 129 -25.29 -7.25 55.54
CA PRO A 129 -24.01 -6.73 56.01
C PRO A 129 -22.86 -6.81 55.00
N GLU A 130 -22.05 -5.76 55.06
CA GLU A 130 -20.63 -5.71 54.74
C GLU A 130 -19.88 -7.01 55.10
N THR A 131 -19.18 -7.57 54.12
CA THR A 131 -17.88 -8.19 54.36
C THR A 131 -16.88 -7.61 53.39
N ALA A 132 -15.86 -6.96 53.96
CA ALA A 132 -14.78 -6.30 53.27
C ALA A 132 -13.72 -7.30 52.76
N SER A 133 -13.28 -7.04 51.52
CA SER A 133 -11.96 -7.33 50.94
C SER A 133 -11.50 -8.79 50.74
N PRO A 134 -10.71 -9.09 49.70
CA PRO A 134 -9.69 -8.20 49.14
C PRO A 134 -9.88 -7.85 47.66
N GLU A 135 -9.22 -6.76 47.27
CA GLU A 135 -8.90 -6.36 45.91
C GLU A 135 -8.65 -7.57 44.99
N GLU A 136 -9.69 -7.99 44.27
CA GLU A 136 -9.47 -8.68 43.01
C GLU A 136 -8.89 -7.64 42.07
N VAL A 137 -7.61 -7.81 41.77
CA VAL A 137 -7.01 -7.28 40.54
C VAL A 137 -7.95 -7.68 39.41
N THR A 138 -8.81 -6.76 38.99
CA THR A 138 -9.56 -6.90 37.75
C THR A 138 -8.51 -6.94 36.66
N VAL A 139 -8.17 -8.14 36.22
CA VAL A 139 -7.57 -8.37 34.91
C VAL A 139 -8.64 -7.88 33.95
N GLN A 140 -8.52 -6.62 33.54
CA GLN A 140 -9.35 -6.04 32.50
C GLN A 140 -9.19 -6.99 31.30
N ALA A 141 -10.27 -7.61 30.86
CA ALA A 141 -10.23 -8.32 29.59
C ALA A 141 -9.73 -7.31 28.55
N ASP A 142 -8.59 -7.59 27.91
CA ASP A 142 -7.96 -6.74 26.90
C ASP A 142 -8.84 -6.68 25.63
N VAL A 143 -10.02 -6.07 25.75
CA VAL A 143 -10.92 -5.79 24.64
C VAL A 143 -10.27 -4.72 23.77
N ALA A 144 -10.44 -4.85 22.45
CA ALA A 144 -9.87 -3.90 21.49
C ALA A 144 -10.25 -2.44 21.83
N PRO A 145 -9.26 -1.53 21.92
CA PRO A 145 -9.50 -0.10 22.00
C PRO A 145 -10.51 0.40 20.94
N PRO A 146 -11.34 1.39 21.26
CA PRO A 146 -12.31 1.92 20.31
C PRO A 146 -11.62 2.49 19.07
N GLY A 147 -12.16 2.18 17.89
CA GLY A 147 -11.62 2.58 16.61
C GLY A 147 -11.89 1.52 15.54
N SER A 148 -11.29 1.72 14.38
CA SER A 148 -11.25 0.75 13.29
C SER A 148 -9.87 0.09 13.21
N TYR A 149 -9.85 -1.15 12.73
CA TYR A 149 -8.65 -1.97 12.58
C TYR A 149 -8.54 -2.45 11.14
N ILE A 150 -7.37 -2.31 10.53
CA ILE A 150 -7.08 -2.93 9.24
C ILE A 150 -6.59 -4.34 9.50
N ARG A 151 -7.40 -5.35 9.17
CA ARG A 151 -7.04 -6.77 9.30
C ARG A 151 -6.17 -7.17 8.13
N LEU A 152 -4.91 -7.47 8.42
CA LEU A 152 -3.90 -7.83 7.42
C LEU A 152 -4.03 -9.30 7.01
N GLN A 153 -4.35 -10.16 7.98
CA GLN A 153 -4.50 -11.60 7.76
C GLN A 153 -5.38 -12.23 8.84
N SER A 154 -6.12 -13.28 8.48
CA SER A 154 -6.94 -14.09 9.40
C SER A 154 -6.53 -15.56 9.32
N LEU A 155 -6.36 -16.21 10.48
CA LEU A 155 -5.82 -17.57 10.60
C LEU A 155 -6.62 -18.38 11.63
N GLN A 156 -6.69 -19.70 11.45
CA GLN A 156 -7.38 -20.61 12.39
C GLN A 156 -6.48 -21.12 13.52
N SER A 157 -5.17 -21.13 13.28
CA SER A 157 -4.16 -21.64 14.22
C SER A 157 -3.48 -20.48 14.92
N ARG A 158 -3.40 -20.54 16.26
CA ARG A 158 -2.69 -19.55 17.06
C ARG A 158 -1.21 -19.50 16.72
N THR A 159 -0.57 -20.66 16.60
CA THR A 159 0.86 -20.77 16.27
C THR A 159 1.15 -20.12 14.91
N ASP A 160 0.29 -20.34 13.92
CA ASP A 160 0.47 -19.74 12.60
C ASP A 160 0.24 -18.23 12.65
N ALA A 161 -0.70 -17.76 13.49
CA ALA A 161 -0.97 -16.34 13.66
C ALA A 161 0.17 -15.59 14.37
N GLU A 162 0.80 -16.22 15.37
CA GLU A 162 2.00 -15.70 16.02
C GLU A 162 3.18 -15.61 15.04
N ALA A 163 3.37 -16.63 14.19
CA ALA A 163 4.38 -16.59 13.13
C ALA A 163 4.07 -15.51 12.07
N ALA A 164 2.80 -15.39 11.66
CA ALA A 164 2.36 -14.36 10.73
C ALA A 164 2.57 -12.95 11.29
N LEU A 165 2.33 -12.74 12.58
CA LEU A 165 2.57 -11.46 13.26
C LEU A 165 4.03 -11.02 13.12
N GLN A 166 4.99 -11.94 13.34
CA GLN A 166 6.42 -11.62 13.21
C GLN A 166 6.76 -11.17 11.79
N THR A 167 6.27 -11.89 10.77
CA THR A 167 6.45 -11.52 9.36
C THR A 167 5.81 -10.15 9.05
N TRP A 168 4.59 -9.90 9.53
CA TRP A 168 3.90 -8.64 9.29
C TRP A 168 4.60 -7.45 9.95
N ARG A 169 5.20 -7.65 11.12
CA ARG A 169 5.93 -6.60 11.84
C ARG A 169 7.22 -6.14 11.16
N GLU A 170 7.79 -6.92 10.25
CA GLU A 170 8.89 -6.46 9.41
C GLU A 170 8.49 -5.24 8.55
N LYS A 171 7.22 -5.16 8.17
CA LYS A 171 6.66 -4.09 7.32
C LYS A 171 5.77 -3.11 8.07
N PHE A 172 5.04 -3.62 9.05
CA PHE A 172 4.13 -2.85 9.90
C PHE A 172 4.46 -3.15 11.37
N PRO A 173 5.48 -2.48 11.93
CA PRO A 173 5.94 -2.72 13.30
C PRO A 173 4.84 -2.61 14.35
N ASP A 174 3.84 -1.76 14.09
CA ASP A 174 2.70 -1.50 14.98
C ASP A 174 1.62 -2.59 14.95
N ALA A 175 1.79 -3.65 14.16
CA ALA A 175 0.80 -4.72 14.05
C ALA A 175 0.62 -5.47 15.38
N GLY A 176 -0.63 -5.78 15.69
CA GLY A 176 -1.03 -6.61 16.84
C GLY A 176 -1.72 -7.90 16.43
N LEU A 177 -1.79 -8.84 17.36
CA LEU A 177 -2.48 -10.13 17.22
C LEU A 177 -3.70 -10.20 18.15
N TRP A 178 -4.81 -10.61 17.55
CA TRP A 178 -6.13 -10.62 18.16
C TRP A 178 -6.79 -11.99 18.08
N SER A 179 -7.54 -12.36 19.12
CA SER A 179 -8.45 -13.52 19.11
C SER A 179 -9.87 -13.04 18.80
N LEU A 180 -10.39 -13.44 17.66
CA LEU A 180 -11.70 -13.02 17.17
C LEU A 180 -12.84 -13.86 17.78
N PRO A 181 -14.05 -13.29 17.86
CA PRO A 181 -15.26 -14.07 18.09
C PRO A 181 -15.40 -15.16 17.00
N GLY A 182 -15.52 -16.43 17.41
CA GLY A 182 -15.59 -17.58 16.49
C GLY A 182 -14.30 -18.41 16.37
N GLY A 183 -13.28 -18.14 17.20
CA GLY A 183 -12.10 -19.00 17.35
C GLY A 183 -11.00 -18.79 16.31
N TRP A 184 -11.13 -17.76 15.47
CA TRP A 184 -10.08 -17.32 14.55
C TRP A 184 -9.14 -16.31 15.21
N PHE A 185 -7.98 -16.12 14.59
CA PHE A 185 -6.95 -15.17 14.97
C PHE A 185 -6.75 -14.16 13.86
N SER A 186 -6.44 -12.90 14.19
CA SER A 186 -6.15 -11.88 13.18
C SER A 186 -4.94 -11.04 13.54
N VAL A 187 -4.09 -10.82 12.55
CA VAL A 187 -3.05 -9.79 12.59
C VAL A 187 -3.67 -8.50 12.05
N ALA A 188 -3.61 -7.41 12.81
CA ALA A 188 -4.26 -6.16 12.46
C ALA A 188 -3.48 -4.91 12.88
N LEU A 189 -3.70 -3.82 12.15
CA LEU A 189 -3.23 -2.47 12.47
C LEU A 189 -4.37 -1.66 13.09
N GLY A 190 -4.09 -0.98 14.19
CA GLY A 190 -5.04 -0.10 14.85
C GLY A 190 -4.86 -0.04 16.36
N PRO A 191 -5.65 0.78 17.06
CA PRO A 191 -6.84 1.47 16.57
C PRO A 191 -6.52 2.62 15.60
N LEU A 192 -7.41 2.85 14.63
CA LEU A 192 -7.39 3.97 13.68
C LEU A 192 -8.74 4.68 13.67
N GLU A 193 -8.75 5.95 13.26
CA GLU A 193 -10.00 6.60 12.87
C GLU A 193 -10.64 5.86 11.68
N PRO A 194 -11.97 5.70 11.59
CA PRO A 194 -12.62 4.98 10.49
C PRO A 194 -12.23 5.50 9.09
N ALA A 195 -12.15 6.83 8.91
CA ALA A 195 -11.72 7.42 7.65
C ALA A 195 -10.25 7.10 7.32
N ALA A 196 -9.37 7.13 8.32
CA ALA A 196 -7.97 6.73 8.18
C ALA A 196 -7.84 5.25 7.82
N ALA A 197 -8.54 4.36 8.51
CA ALA A 197 -8.53 2.92 8.24
C ALA A 197 -8.94 2.60 6.80
N GLN A 198 -10.01 3.23 6.29
CA GLN A 198 -10.47 3.03 4.92
C GLN A 198 -9.50 3.62 3.89
N GLY A 199 -8.99 4.84 4.12
CA GLY A 199 -8.02 5.48 3.23
C GLY A 199 -6.74 4.66 3.10
N TRP A 200 -6.15 4.24 4.23
CA TRP A 200 -4.92 3.46 4.24
C TRP A 200 -5.10 2.03 3.75
N LEU A 201 -6.24 1.39 4.00
CA LEU A 201 -6.58 0.11 3.38
C LEU A 201 -6.54 0.22 1.84
N GLY A 202 -7.12 1.29 1.28
CA GLY A 202 -7.08 1.58 -0.14
C GLY A 202 -5.66 1.81 -0.66
N ALA A 203 -4.91 2.69 0.01
CA ALA A 203 -3.53 3.03 -0.37
C ALA A 203 -2.60 1.81 -0.35
N PHE A 204 -2.64 1.01 0.72
CA PHE A 204 -1.80 -0.19 0.82
C PHE A 204 -2.23 -1.31 -0.13
N LYS A 205 -3.51 -1.41 -0.49
CA LYS A 205 -3.93 -2.32 -1.56
C LYS A 205 -3.45 -1.84 -2.93
N ALA A 206 -3.49 -0.54 -3.19
CA ALA A 206 -3.03 0.05 -4.44
C ALA A 206 -1.52 -0.11 -4.63
N SER A 207 -0.72 0.00 -3.56
CA SER A 207 0.73 -0.25 -3.60
C SER A 207 1.11 -1.73 -3.66
N GLY A 208 0.14 -2.63 -3.47
CA GLY A 208 0.38 -4.07 -3.35
C GLY A 208 0.94 -4.50 -1.99
N ASP A 209 0.92 -3.60 -1.00
CA ASP A 209 1.44 -3.87 0.33
C ASP A 209 0.55 -4.76 1.19
N LEU A 210 -0.76 -4.76 0.91
CA LEU A 210 -1.75 -5.63 1.53
C LEU A 210 -2.40 -6.57 0.51
N PRO A 211 -2.77 -7.79 0.93
CA PRO A 211 -3.49 -8.71 0.07
C PRO A 211 -4.91 -8.21 -0.22
N ARG A 212 -5.52 -8.74 -1.28
CA ARG A 212 -6.84 -8.28 -1.76
C ARG A 212 -7.96 -8.50 -0.74
N ASP A 213 -7.83 -9.54 0.06
CA ASP A 213 -8.75 -9.97 1.10
C ASP A 213 -8.53 -9.25 2.44
N ALA A 214 -7.55 -8.35 2.58
CA ALA A 214 -7.45 -7.46 3.73
C ALA A 214 -8.68 -6.55 3.81
N PHE A 215 -9.17 -6.24 5.01
CA PHE A 215 -10.34 -5.38 5.19
C PHE A 215 -10.30 -4.63 6.52
N ALA A 216 -11.10 -3.57 6.63
CA ALA A 216 -11.26 -2.85 7.87
C ALA A 216 -12.41 -3.45 8.69
N SER A 217 -12.18 -3.63 10.00
CA SER A 217 -13.16 -4.07 10.99
C SER A 217 -13.31 -3.04 12.10
N ASP A 218 -14.47 -2.99 12.73
CA ASP A 218 -14.66 -2.21 13.96
C ASP A 218 -14.04 -2.94 15.17
N ALA A 219 -13.65 -2.20 16.21
CA ALA A 219 -13.11 -2.76 17.46
C ALA A 219 -13.98 -3.88 18.07
N ALA A 220 -15.31 -3.77 17.96
CA ALA A 220 -16.24 -4.77 18.48
C ALA A 220 -16.11 -6.15 17.80
N GLU A 221 -15.55 -6.21 16.59
CA GLU A 221 -15.33 -7.45 15.85
C GLU A 221 -13.96 -8.10 16.14
N MET A 222 -13.05 -7.37 16.78
CA MET A 222 -11.67 -7.80 17.00
C MET A 222 -11.51 -8.77 18.19
N GLY A 223 -12.49 -8.82 19.09
CA GLY A 223 -12.45 -9.68 20.28
C GLY A 223 -11.37 -9.25 21.28
N THR A 224 -10.53 -10.19 21.70
CA THR A 224 -9.54 -9.97 22.78
C THR A 224 -8.12 -9.89 22.21
N ALA A 225 -7.33 -8.93 22.67
CA ALA A 225 -5.92 -8.85 22.30
C ALA A 225 -5.15 -10.05 22.88
N ILE A 226 -4.33 -10.69 22.04
CA ILE A 226 -3.34 -11.68 22.50
C ILE A 226 -2.00 -10.99 22.67
N GLU A 227 -1.63 -10.20 21.67
CA GLU A 227 -0.45 -9.37 21.67
C GLU A 227 -0.82 -8.03 21.03
N PRO A 228 -1.17 -7.01 21.83
CA PRO A 228 -1.62 -5.74 21.30
C PRO A 228 -0.51 -5.08 20.47
N GLY A 229 -0.92 -4.41 19.39
CA GLY A 229 -0.05 -3.55 18.60
C GLY A 229 0.05 -2.14 19.19
N GLU A 230 0.84 -1.29 18.54
CA GLU A 230 0.88 0.15 18.84
C GLU A 230 -0.12 0.89 17.94
N THR A 231 -0.48 2.12 18.32
CA THR A 231 -1.30 2.96 17.44
C THR A 231 -0.42 3.48 16.30
N PRO A 232 -0.66 3.07 15.04
CA PRO A 232 0.21 3.45 13.95
C PRO A 232 0.04 4.94 13.60
N ASP A 233 1.14 5.61 13.24
CA ASP A 233 1.13 6.99 12.73
C ASP A 233 0.64 7.01 11.27
N LEU A 234 -0.68 6.95 11.12
CA LEU A 234 -1.36 6.88 9.84
C LEU A 234 -2.51 7.90 9.85
N PRO A 235 -2.25 9.16 9.44
CA PRO A 235 -3.23 10.23 9.50
C PRO A 235 -4.41 9.98 8.56
N ALA A 236 -5.58 10.52 8.91
CA ALA A 236 -6.77 10.45 8.05
C ALA A 236 -6.58 11.23 6.73
N ALA A 237 -7.35 10.85 5.72
CA ALA A 237 -7.47 11.65 4.50
C ALA A 237 -8.10 13.02 4.83
N PRO A 238 -7.77 14.10 4.10
CA PRO A 238 -8.50 15.35 4.20
C PRO A 238 -9.98 15.16 3.82
N ASP A 239 -10.86 15.99 4.38
CA ASP A 239 -12.31 15.97 4.08
C ASP A 239 -12.63 16.12 2.58
N GLN A 240 -11.76 16.82 1.86
CA GLN A 240 -11.82 17.00 0.42
C GLN A 240 -10.52 16.49 -0.21
N PRO A 241 -10.58 15.57 -1.19
CA PRO A 241 -9.40 15.10 -1.90
C PRO A 241 -8.62 16.26 -2.52
N ALA A 242 -7.29 16.27 -2.35
CA ALA A 242 -6.48 17.31 -2.93
C ALA A 242 -6.38 17.13 -4.45
N THR A 243 -6.28 18.25 -5.17
CA THR A 243 -6.00 18.20 -6.60
C THR A 243 -4.57 17.72 -6.82
N MET A 244 -4.40 16.72 -7.69
CA MET A 244 -3.09 16.21 -8.08
C MET A 244 -2.23 17.35 -8.65
N PRO A 245 -0.98 17.56 -8.17
CA PRO A 245 -0.05 18.47 -8.80
C PRO A 245 0.21 18.12 -10.28
N PRO A 246 0.78 19.03 -11.08
CA PRO A 246 1.14 18.73 -12.47
C PRO A 246 1.97 17.44 -12.56
N LEU A 247 1.53 16.49 -13.39
CA LEU A 247 2.09 15.14 -13.38
C LEU A 247 3.56 15.10 -13.76
N ASP A 248 4.07 16.05 -14.53
CA ASP A 248 5.48 16.16 -14.83
C ASP A 248 6.30 16.52 -13.58
N GLN A 249 5.76 17.36 -12.68
CA GLN A 249 6.35 17.63 -11.36
C GLN A 249 6.31 16.39 -10.47
N VAL A 250 5.18 15.66 -10.47
CA VAL A 250 5.03 14.41 -9.72
C VAL A 250 6.04 13.36 -10.21
N GLN A 251 6.17 13.15 -11.51
CA GLN A 251 7.12 12.22 -12.10
C GLN A 251 8.58 12.58 -11.74
N ARG A 252 8.94 13.86 -11.72
CA ARG A 252 10.27 14.33 -11.28
C ARG A 252 10.51 14.05 -9.80
N ALA A 253 9.51 14.34 -8.96
CA ALA A 253 9.60 14.08 -7.52
C ALA A 253 9.69 12.57 -7.21
N LEU A 254 8.94 11.74 -7.93
CA LEU A 254 9.02 10.28 -7.82
C LEU A 254 10.36 9.73 -8.29
N ARG A 255 10.95 10.29 -9.36
CA ARG A 255 12.31 9.93 -9.79
C ARG A 255 13.34 10.29 -8.73
N TRP A 256 13.25 11.49 -8.16
CA TRP A 256 14.08 11.91 -7.03
C TRP A 256 13.93 10.98 -5.82
N ALA A 257 12.72 10.44 -5.58
CA ALA A 257 12.46 9.45 -4.54
C ALA A 257 12.93 8.03 -4.88
N GLY A 258 13.46 7.79 -6.08
CA GLY A 258 13.85 6.46 -6.56
C GLY A 258 12.67 5.53 -6.86
N ARG A 259 11.48 6.08 -7.14
CA ARG A 259 10.24 5.32 -7.40
C ARG A 259 9.86 5.22 -8.88
N TYR A 260 10.48 6.03 -9.72
CA TYR A 260 10.08 6.21 -11.12
C TYR A 260 11.28 6.36 -12.05
N ASP A 261 11.39 5.45 -13.01
CA ASP A 261 12.41 5.34 -14.05
C ASP A 261 11.89 5.76 -15.45
N GLY A 262 10.57 5.95 -15.59
CA GLY A 262 9.95 6.33 -16.85
C GLY A 262 10.22 7.77 -17.30
N ALA A 263 9.72 8.11 -18.49
CA ALA A 263 9.84 9.46 -19.05
C ALA A 263 9.07 10.51 -18.24
N ILE A 264 9.59 11.74 -18.20
CA ILE A 264 8.89 12.90 -17.64
C ILE A 264 8.04 13.52 -18.75
N ASP A 265 6.84 12.99 -18.96
CA ASP A 265 5.94 13.35 -20.07
C ASP A 265 4.61 13.98 -19.62
N GLY A 266 4.39 14.09 -18.31
CA GLY A 266 3.17 14.64 -17.72
C GLY A 266 1.94 13.78 -17.94
N LYS A 267 2.08 12.50 -18.31
CA LYS A 267 0.97 11.57 -18.52
C LYS A 267 0.79 10.61 -17.35
N SER A 268 -0.47 10.32 -17.03
CA SER A 268 -0.82 9.34 -15.99
C SER A 268 -0.89 7.92 -16.57
N GLY A 269 0.27 7.33 -16.86
CA GLY A 269 0.39 5.94 -17.30
C GLY A 269 0.25 4.91 -16.18
N PRO A 270 0.20 3.60 -16.49
CA PRO A 270 0.25 2.53 -15.48
C PRO A 270 1.48 2.63 -14.57
N VAL A 271 2.66 2.90 -15.13
CA VAL A 271 3.92 3.04 -14.38
C VAL A 271 3.88 4.23 -13.42
N THR A 272 3.34 5.37 -13.88
CA THR A 272 3.19 6.56 -13.02
C THR A 272 2.22 6.31 -11.86
N ARG A 273 1.08 5.67 -12.12
CA ARG A 273 0.09 5.34 -11.06
C ARG A 273 0.65 4.37 -10.03
N ASP A 274 1.36 3.35 -10.49
CA ASP A 274 2.03 2.37 -9.63
C ASP A 274 3.13 3.02 -8.77
N ALA A 275 3.92 3.93 -9.34
CA ALA A 275 4.90 4.72 -8.59
C ALA A 275 4.25 5.64 -7.55
N ILE A 276 3.14 6.32 -7.89
CA ILE A 276 2.36 7.14 -6.95
C ILE A 276 1.86 6.27 -5.79
N ALA A 277 1.20 5.14 -6.07
CA ALA A 277 0.65 4.27 -5.04
C ALA A 277 1.72 3.76 -4.07
N ARG A 278 2.88 3.31 -4.59
CA ARG A 278 4.02 2.90 -3.76
C ARG A 278 4.54 4.03 -2.89
N GLU A 279 4.60 5.25 -3.43
CA GLU A 279 5.12 6.38 -2.68
C GLU A 279 4.15 6.87 -1.61
N VAL A 280 2.84 6.86 -1.87
CA VAL A 280 1.81 7.12 -0.85
C VAL A 280 1.98 6.17 0.35
N ALA A 281 2.09 4.87 0.07
CA ALA A 281 2.25 3.85 1.10
C ALA A 281 3.58 3.93 1.86
N ALA A 282 4.66 4.36 1.19
CA ALA A 282 5.97 4.53 1.80
C ALA A 282 6.09 5.81 2.63
N LEU A 283 5.55 6.93 2.14
CA LEU A 283 5.67 8.24 2.77
C LEU A 283 4.78 8.35 4.01
N ARG A 284 3.64 7.64 4.04
CA ARG A 284 2.71 7.54 5.19
C ARG A 284 2.16 8.88 5.72
N VAL A 285 2.29 9.97 4.96
CA VAL A 285 1.82 11.31 5.37
C VAL A 285 0.34 11.57 5.08
N SER A 286 -0.25 10.86 4.12
CA SER A 286 -1.68 10.93 3.79
C SER A 286 -2.03 9.78 2.84
N PRO A 287 -3.21 9.14 2.97
CA PRO A 287 -3.68 8.16 2.01
C PRO A 287 -4.27 8.81 0.74
N ASP A 288 -4.44 10.14 0.71
CA ASP A 288 -4.85 10.90 -0.47
C ASP A 288 -3.64 11.17 -1.38
N GLU A 289 -3.70 10.70 -2.63
CA GLU A 289 -2.58 10.78 -3.57
C GLU A 289 -2.14 12.23 -3.85
N GLY A 290 -3.10 13.16 -3.99
CA GLY A 290 -2.79 14.58 -4.27
C GLY A 290 -2.01 15.22 -3.13
N THR A 291 -2.45 14.99 -1.90
CA THR A 291 -1.79 15.48 -0.69
C THR A 291 -0.41 14.87 -0.52
N ALA A 292 -0.29 13.55 -0.70
CA ALA A 292 0.99 12.85 -0.60
C ALA A 292 2.01 13.34 -1.64
N MET A 293 1.59 13.54 -2.90
CA MET A 293 2.47 14.02 -3.95
C MET A 293 2.88 15.48 -3.75
N GLN A 294 2.00 16.32 -3.20
CA GLN A 294 2.38 17.67 -2.79
C GLN A 294 3.46 17.64 -1.69
N LYS A 295 3.28 16.79 -0.68
CA LYS A 295 4.27 16.61 0.41
C LYS A 295 5.62 16.09 -0.10
N LEU A 296 5.60 15.20 -1.10
CA LEU A 296 6.81 14.72 -1.75
C LEU A 296 7.56 15.86 -2.46
N ILE A 297 6.85 16.71 -3.19
CA ILE A 297 7.43 17.87 -3.88
C ILE A 297 8.03 18.85 -2.87
N GLU A 298 7.31 19.17 -1.78
CA GLU A 298 7.79 20.02 -0.70
C GLU A 298 9.10 19.46 -0.10
N ARG A 299 9.12 18.16 0.23
CA ARG A 299 10.30 17.47 0.76
C ARG A 299 11.49 17.53 -0.21
N ARG A 300 11.26 17.37 -1.51
CA ARG A 300 12.30 17.52 -2.53
C ARG A 300 12.88 18.93 -2.50
N GLU A 301 12.04 19.96 -2.50
CA GLU A 301 12.50 21.36 -2.48
C GLU A 301 13.24 21.73 -1.19
N ASP A 302 12.81 21.22 -0.04
CA ASP A 302 13.53 21.35 1.23
C ASP A 302 14.94 20.76 1.12
N TRP A 303 15.05 19.52 0.65
CA TRP A 303 16.33 18.83 0.46
C TRP A 303 17.23 19.55 -0.55
N ARG A 304 16.68 20.09 -1.66
CA ARG A 304 17.46 20.86 -2.65
C ARG A 304 18.11 22.10 -2.01
N ARG A 305 17.39 22.77 -1.09
CA ARG A 305 17.93 23.91 -0.33
C ARG A 305 19.00 23.48 0.67
N GLU A 306 18.78 22.39 1.38
CA GLU A 306 19.76 21.83 2.33
C GLU A 306 21.07 21.42 1.64
N MET A 307 20.97 20.81 0.45
CA MET A 307 22.11 20.41 -0.36
C MET A 307 22.83 21.57 -1.08
N GLY A 308 22.29 22.79 -1.00
CA GLY A 308 22.89 23.96 -1.63
C GLY A 308 22.93 23.87 -3.16
N LEU A 309 21.91 23.25 -3.78
CA LEU A 309 21.87 23.13 -5.23
C LEU A 309 21.71 24.51 -5.87
N SER A 310 22.62 24.83 -6.78
CA SER A 310 22.62 26.07 -7.54
C SER A 310 22.88 25.80 -9.01
N THR A 311 22.43 26.72 -9.86
CA THR A 311 22.64 26.58 -11.30
C THR A 311 24.12 26.81 -11.63
N LEU A 312 24.78 25.74 -12.05
CA LEU A 312 26.10 25.73 -12.66
C LEU A 312 25.94 25.96 -14.17
N ARG A 313 26.59 27.00 -14.68
CA ARG A 313 26.76 27.24 -16.12
C ARG A 313 28.21 27.01 -16.50
N ASP A 314 28.45 25.99 -17.31
CA ASP A 314 29.78 25.61 -17.77
C ASP A 314 30.08 26.18 -19.15
N GLU A 315 30.95 27.18 -19.21
CA GLU A 315 31.28 27.91 -20.45
C GLU A 315 32.04 27.04 -21.48
N ALA A 316 32.78 26.03 -21.02
CA ALA A 316 33.56 25.18 -21.92
C ALA A 316 32.68 24.21 -22.72
N THR A 317 31.67 23.62 -22.08
CA THR A 317 30.72 22.70 -22.73
C THR A 317 29.45 23.40 -23.23
N GLY A 318 29.16 24.61 -22.73
CA GLY A 318 27.92 25.34 -22.99
C GLY A 318 26.69 24.75 -22.28
N LEU A 319 26.92 23.89 -21.28
CA LEU A 319 25.89 23.15 -20.54
C LEU A 319 25.56 23.81 -19.20
N SER A 320 24.31 23.66 -18.79
CA SER A 320 23.78 24.15 -17.51
C SER A 320 23.12 22.99 -16.75
N VAL A 321 23.41 22.90 -15.46
CA VAL A 321 22.84 21.91 -14.53
C VAL A 321 22.67 22.54 -13.14
N ASN A 322 21.81 21.98 -12.30
CA ASN A 322 21.73 22.30 -10.88
C ASN A 322 22.62 21.35 -10.09
N ALA A 323 23.68 21.88 -9.47
CA ALA A 323 24.71 21.09 -8.79
C ALA A 323 25.03 21.65 -7.38
N PRO A 324 25.49 20.81 -6.44
CA PRO A 324 25.88 21.24 -5.10
C PRO A 324 27.27 21.88 -5.12
N MET A 325 27.35 23.16 -5.48
CA MET A 325 28.62 23.88 -5.65
C MET A 325 29.42 24.07 -4.35
N ASP A 326 28.81 23.80 -3.19
CA ASP A 326 29.53 23.73 -1.91
C ASP A 326 30.39 22.47 -1.77
N LYS A 327 30.12 21.44 -2.58
CA LYS A 327 30.86 20.16 -2.62
C LYS A 327 31.79 20.05 -3.82
N LEU A 328 31.64 20.92 -4.81
CA LEU A 328 32.32 20.83 -6.09
C LEU A 328 33.16 22.08 -6.35
N GLN A 329 34.35 21.89 -6.94
CA GLN A 329 35.19 22.98 -7.41
C GLN A 329 35.65 22.69 -8.83
N PHE A 330 35.68 23.71 -9.68
CA PHE A 330 36.24 23.56 -11.02
C PHE A 330 37.72 23.15 -10.93
N ASP A 331 38.09 22.09 -11.63
CA ASP A 331 39.47 21.60 -11.74
C ASP A 331 40.06 22.06 -13.08
N ARG A 332 39.50 21.58 -14.19
CA ARG A 332 39.98 21.91 -15.55
C ARG A 332 38.95 21.60 -16.63
N ALA A 333 39.15 22.21 -17.79
CA ALA A 333 38.50 21.81 -19.04
C ALA A 333 39.49 21.05 -19.93
N GLU A 334 39.07 19.93 -20.51
CA GLU A 334 39.91 19.06 -21.34
C GLU A 334 39.13 18.58 -22.57
N ARG A 335 39.49 19.11 -23.74
CA ARG A 335 38.88 18.80 -25.05
C ARG A 335 37.36 19.06 -25.08
N ALA A 336 36.57 18.04 -24.75
CA ALA A 336 35.11 18.04 -24.75
C ALA A 336 34.52 17.87 -23.34
N LEU A 337 35.37 17.91 -22.30
CA LEU A 337 35.04 17.65 -20.91
C LEU A 337 35.29 18.89 -20.05
N SER A 338 34.46 19.09 -19.04
CA SER A 338 34.70 19.99 -17.92
C SER A 338 34.63 19.21 -16.62
N ILE A 339 35.73 19.24 -15.86
CA ILE A 339 35.90 18.44 -14.66
C ILE A 339 35.77 19.34 -13.44
N TYR A 340 34.83 18.99 -12.57
CA TYR A 340 34.64 19.58 -11.25
C TYR A 340 35.02 18.52 -10.21
N GLY A 341 36.12 18.76 -9.51
CA GLY A 341 36.63 17.88 -8.46
C GLY A 341 36.00 18.18 -7.09
N PRO A 342 36.40 17.41 -6.06
CA PRO A 342 35.91 17.60 -4.70
C PRO A 342 36.42 18.92 -4.12
N LYS A 343 35.51 19.67 -3.50
CA LYS A 343 35.82 20.83 -2.67
C LYS A 343 35.84 20.43 -1.20
N ASP A 344 36.82 20.94 -0.45
CA ASP A 344 36.92 20.75 1.01
C ASP A 344 36.80 19.28 1.48
N GLY A 345 37.32 18.33 0.68
CA GLY A 345 37.30 16.91 1.01
C GLY A 345 35.95 16.22 0.83
N SER A 346 35.01 16.79 0.07
CA SER A 346 33.67 16.22 -0.16
C SER A 346 33.66 14.82 -0.76
N GLY A 347 34.72 14.40 -1.45
CA GLY A 347 34.75 13.15 -2.22
C GLY A 347 33.83 13.13 -3.45
N ALA A 348 33.13 14.24 -3.72
CA ALA A 348 32.22 14.39 -4.84
C ALA A 348 32.95 14.91 -6.10
N ALA A 349 32.58 14.41 -7.27
CA ALA A 349 33.03 14.97 -8.53
C ALA A 349 31.91 14.98 -9.58
N LEU A 350 31.94 15.98 -10.45
CA LEU A 350 31.03 16.13 -11.57
C LEU A 350 31.85 16.36 -12.83
N ILE A 351 31.62 15.56 -13.86
CA ILE A 351 32.21 15.75 -15.19
C ILE A 351 31.08 16.06 -16.14
N LEU A 352 31.14 17.21 -16.81
CA LEU A 352 30.24 17.56 -17.90
C LEU A 352 30.93 17.27 -19.22
N PHE A 353 30.20 16.77 -20.21
CA PHE A 353 30.76 16.51 -21.54
C PHE A 353 29.84 16.96 -22.66
N SER A 354 30.43 17.46 -23.73
CA SER A 354 29.72 17.87 -24.94
C SER A 354 30.66 17.77 -26.14
N GLN A 355 30.34 16.87 -27.08
CA GLN A 355 31.10 16.65 -28.30
C GLN A 355 30.20 16.72 -29.54
N PRO A 356 30.62 17.37 -30.65
CA PRO A 356 29.92 17.21 -31.92
C PRO A 356 29.86 15.74 -32.34
N GLY A 357 28.69 15.27 -32.78
CA GLY A 357 28.51 13.87 -33.16
C GLY A 357 27.11 13.32 -32.85
N GLY A 358 26.98 12.01 -32.97
CA GLY A 358 25.74 11.29 -32.69
C GLY A 358 25.98 10.06 -31.83
N GLN A 359 25.36 8.94 -32.22
CA GLN A 359 25.38 7.71 -31.44
C GLN A 359 26.81 7.18 -31.21
N GLN A 360 27.67 7.24 -32.23
CA GLN A 360 29.02 6.67 -32.13
C GLN A 360 29.85 7.43 -31.09
N GLU A 361 29.79 8.76 -31.12
CA GLU A 361 30.49 9.60 -30.16
C GLU A 361 29.99 9.40 -28.72
N LEU A 362 28.68 9.21 -28.54
CA LEU A 362 28.11 8.87 -27.23
C LEU A 362 28.59 7.50 -26.73
N LEU A 363 28.68 6.50 -27.63
CA LEU A 363 29.21 5.17 -27.30
C LEU A 363 30.71 5.22 -26.96
N ASP A 364 31.49 5.99 -27.71
CA ASP A 364 32.93 6.17 -27.45
C ASP A 364 33.16 6.82 -26.08
N LEU A 365 32.35 7.83 -25.73
CA LEU A 365 32.35 8.46 -24.40
C LEU A 365 31.99 7.46 -23.30
N SER A 366 30.98 6.60 -23.51
CA SER A 366 30.62 5.55 -22.55
C SER A 366 31.76 4.56 -22.30
N GLY A 367 32.53 4.24 -23.35
CA GLY A 367 33.72 3.42 -23.29
C GLY A 367 34.85 4.11 -22.51
N LEU A 368 35.09 5.39 -22.76
CA LEU A 368 36.09 6.20 -22.07
C LEU A 368 35.80 6.29 -20.56
N VAL A 369 34.57 6.63 -20.18
CA VAL A 369 34.13 6.74 -18.78
C VAL A 369 34.35 5.42 -18.03
N THR A 370 34.11 4.29 -18.69
CA THR A 370 34.40 2.96 -18.11
C THR A 370 35.90 2.70 -18.00
N ALA A 371 36.67 2.98 -19.06
CA ALA A 371 38.11 2.69 -19.12
C ALA A 371 38.93 3.52 -18.11
N LEU A 372 38.50 4.76 -17.86
CA LEU A 372 39.09 5.63 -16.84
C LEU A 372 38.69 5.26 -15.41
N GLY A 373 37.78 4.28 -15.25
CA GLY A 373 37.31 3.82 -13.93
C GLY A 373 36.43 4.83 -13.22
N TRP A 374 35.88 5.82 -13.92
CA TRP A 374 34.96 6.80 -13.34
C TRP A 374 33.62 6.20 -12.97
N VAL A 375 33.14 5.22 -13.75
CA VAL A 375 32.00 4.38 -13.38
C VAL A 375 32.50 2.94 -13.22
N PRO A 376 32.66 2.45 -11.97
CA PRO A 376 33.20 1.12 -11.71
C PRO A 376 32.20 0.02 -12.09
N GLN A 377 32.64 -0.97 -12.87
CA GLN A 377 31.86 -2.17 -13.22
C GLN A 377 30.41 -1.85 -13.63
N PRO A 378 30.21 -0.98 -14.63
CA PRO A 378 28.89 -0.39 -14.88
C PRO A 378 27.86 -1.42 -15.34
N GLU A 379 26.69 -1.38 -14.75
CA GLU A 379 25.46 -1.79 -15.43
C GLU A 379 25.16 -0.77 -16.54
N ARG A 380 24.75 -1.25 -17.72
CA ARG A 380 24.65 -0.43 -18.92
C ARG A 380 23.26 -0.53 -19.53
N THR A 381 22.60 0.61 -19.65
CA THR A 381 21.40 0.79 -20.45
C THR A 381 21.76 1.64 -21.65
N ILE A 382 21.78 1.02 -22.83
CA ILE A 382 22.13 1.69 -24.09
C ILE A 382 20.93 1.65 -25.00
N GLU A 383 20.42 2.83 -25.31
CA GLU A 383 19.32 3.04 -26.23
C GLU A 383 19.76 3.93 -27.39
N ARG A 384 18.87 4.10 -28.37
CA ARG A 384 19.13 5.01 -29.48
C ARG A 384 19.07 6.45 -28.98
N GLY A 385 20.21 7.13 -29.00
CA GLY A 385 20.36 8.52 -28.57
C GLY A 385 20.40 8.71 -27.06
N HIS A 386 20.54 7.65 -26.27
CA HIS A 386 20.65 7.70 -24.81
C HIS A 386 21.56 6.60 -24.27
N VAL A 387 22.34 6.93 -23.25
CA VAL A 387 23.16 5.99 -22.48
C VAL A 387 23.01 6.33 -21.00
N LEU A 388 22.77 5.31 -20.19
CA LEU A 388 22.85 5.36 -18.74
C LEU A 388 23.81 4.27 -18.26
N LEU A 389 24.81 4.65 -17.47
CA LEU A 389 25.76 3.76 -16.82
C LEU A 389 25.70 3.98 -15.31
N GLU A 390 25.55 2.91 -14.55
CA GLU A 390 25.51 2.96 -13.09
C GLU A 390 26.50 1.96 -12.52
N GLY A 391 27.32 2.39 -11.56
CA GLY A 391 28.39 1.55 -11.04
C GLY A 391 28.84 1.97 -9.65
N ALA A 392 29.40 1.02 -8.91
CA ALA A 392 29.85 1.24 -7.54
C ALA A 392 31.06 0.36 -7.19
N ASN A 393 31.86 0.84 -6.24
CA ASN A 393 32.89 0.06 -5.56
C ASN A 393 32.92 0.43 -4.07
N GLU A 394 33.92 -0.05 -3.32
CA GLU A 394 34.07 0.21 -1.88
C GLU A 394 34.25 1.69 -1.52
N ASN A 395 34.73 2.52 -2.46
CA ASN A 395 35.10 3.91 -2.21
C ASN A 395 34.03 4.90 -2.70
N HIS A 396 33.47 4.67 -3.89
CA HIS A 396 32.52 5.58 -4.52
C HIS A 396 31.48 4.83 -5.34
N ARG A 397 30.37 5.52 -5.59
CA ARG A 397 29.42 5.15 -6.64
C ARG A 397 29.34 6.26 -7.67
N SER A 398 28.99 5.88 -8.88
CA SER A 398 28.94 6.77 -10.00
C SER A 398 27.78 6.46 -10.92
N LEU A 399 27.28 7.53 -11.54
CA LEU A 399 26.28 7.46 -12.60
C LEU A 399 26.76 8.33 -13.74
N ALA A 400 26.71 7.80 -14.96
CA ALA A 400 26.92 8.57 -16.18
C ALA A 400 25.67 8.51 -17.03
N GLU A 401 25.13 9.68 -17.39
CA GLU A 401 23.98 9.79 -18.26
C GLU A 401 24.31 10.72 -19.43
N GLY A 402 23.91 10.31 -20.64
CA GLY A 402 24.13 11.12 -21.82
C GLY A 402 23.10 10.90 -22.92
N TRP A 403 22.97 11.90 -23.77
CA TRP A 403 22.02 11.95 -24.86
C TRP A 403 22.67 12.42 -26.16
N VAL A 404 22.04 12.07 -27.28
CA VAL A 404 22.30 12.69 -28.57
C VAL A 404 21.25 13.78 -28.82
N ARG A 405 21.67 15.04 -28.86
CA ARG A 405 20.78 16.21 -29.07
C ARG A 405 21.49 17.22 -29.97
N ASP A 406 20.75 17.79 -30.93
CA ASP A 406 21.24 18.85 -31.82
C ASP A 406 22.59 18.57 -32.50
N GLY A 407 22.80 17.31 -32.93
CA GLY A 407 24.05 16.89 -33.59
C GLY A 407 25.24 16.79 -32.65
N ARG A 408 24.99 16.56 -31.35
CA ARG A 408 26.01 16.42 -30.31
C ARG A 408 25.72 15.25 -29.39
N ALA A 409 26.78 14.66 -28.85
CA ALA A 409 26.75 13.71 -27.75
C ALA A 409 27.12 14.44 -26.45
N GLU A 410 26.17 14.53 -25.52
CA GLU A 410 26.28 15.40 -24.33
C GLU A 410 25.74 14.72 -23.09
N GLY A 411 26.25 15.10 -21.92
CA GLY A 411 25.81 14.50 -20.67
C GLY A 411 26.70 14.83 -19.50
N PHE A 412 26.61 14.01 -18.46
CA PHE A 412 27.40 14.16 -17.26
C PHE A 412 27.83 12.81 -16.66
N VAL A 413 28.84 12.86 -15.80
CA VAL A 413 29.24 11.79 -14.89
C VAL A 413 29.24 12.37 -13.48
N LEU A 414 28.46 11.78 -12.58
CA LEU A 414 28.44 12.11 -11.17
C LEU A 414 29.16 11.00 -10.39
N ILE A 415 30.15 11.38 -9.60
CA ILE A 415 30.89 10.49 -8.70
C ILE A 415 30.64 10.97 -7.27
N TRP A 416 30.27 10.06 -6.36
CA TRP A 416 29.91 10.39 -4.99
C TRP A 416 30.43 9.34 -3.99
N PRO A 417 30.72 9.71 -2.73
CA PRO A 417 31.09 8.75 -1.69
C PRO A 417 30.13 7.56 -1.57
N ALA A 418 30.68 6.35 -1.39
CA ALA A 418 29.88 5.12 -1.37
C ALA A 418 28.89 5.03 -0.18
N ASN A 419 29.21 5.71 0.93
CA ASN A 419 28.39 5.78 2.14
C ASN A 419 27.18 6.72 2.04
N GLU A 420 27.09 7.54 0.99
CA GLU A 420 26.01 8.52 0.78
C GLU A 420 25.15 8.10 -0.43
N ALA A 421 24.54 6.92 -0.31
CA ALA A 421 23.94 6.28 -1.47
C ALA A 421 22.73 7.02 -2.04
N GLU A 422 21.82 7.36 -1.14
CA GLU A 422 20.58 8.06 -1.43
C GLU A 422 20.83 9.46 -1.99
N ASP A 423 21.81 10.19 -1.47
CA ASP A 423 22.13 11.54 -1.94
C ASP A 423 22.66 11.52 -3.37
N GLN A 424 23.54 10.57 -3.72
CA GLN A 424 24.03 10.46 -5.10
C GLN A 424 22.89 10.23 -6.10
N MET A 425 21.94 9.35 -5.77
CA MET A 425 20.78 9.06 -6.61
C MET A 425 19.91 10.32 -6.78
N ARG A 426 19.65 11.04 -5.69
CA ARG A 426 18.88 12.29 -5.71
C ARG A 426 19.56 13.38 -6.51
N ILE A 427 20.87 13.58 -6.33
CA ILE A 427 21.64 14.57 -7.09
C ILE A 427 21.66 14.20 -8.58
N ALA A 428 21.84 12.92 -8.92
CA ALA A 428 21.78 12.47 -10.32
C ALA A 428 20.42 12.79 -10.95
N ALA A 429 19.32 12.59 -10.22
CA ALA A 429 17.98 12.95 -10.68
C ALA A 429 17.85 14.47 -10.91
N GLU A 430 18.39 15.31 -10.03
CA GLU A 430 18.41 16.77 -10.20
C GLU A 430 19.26 17.23 -11.39
N LEU A 431 20.42 16.61 -11.59
CA LEU A 431 21.30 16.89 -12.72
C LEU A 431 20.60 16.56 -14.04
N SER A 432 20.00 15.36 -14.14
CA SER A 432 19.26 14.90 -15.31
C SER A 432 18.07 15.82 -15.63
N ASP A 433 17.31 16.21 -14.60
CA ASP A 433 16.14 17.08 -14.72
C ASP A 433 16.50 18.50 -15.19
N SER A 434 17.59 19.06 -14.66
CA SER A 434 18.03 20.43 -14.97
C SER A 434 18.95 20.53 -16.19
N PHE A 435 19.36 19.40 -16.77
CA PHE A 435 20.33 19.35 -17.86
C PHE A 435 19.84 20.08 -19.11
N SER A 436 20.53 21.16 -19.45
CA SER A 436 20.19 22.00 -20.60
C SER A 436 21.42 22.63 -21.23
N ARG A 437 21.29 23.09 -22.47
CA ARG A 437 22.30 23.89 -23.16
C ARG A 437 21.92 25.36 -23.08
N PHE A 438 22.87 26.22 -22.68
CA PHE A 438 22.65 27.67 -22.58
C PHE A 438 23.50 28.48 -23.57
N ALA A 439 24.59 27.90 -24.08
CA ALA A 439 25.52 28.54 -25.02
C ALA A 439 26.15 27.52 -25.98
N PRO A 440 26.77 27.95 -27.09
CA PRO A 440 27.67 27.10 -27.89
C PRO A 440 28.83 26.56 -27.05
N ALA A 441 29.31 25.35 -27.35
CA ALA A 441 30.48 24.79 -26.69
C ALA A 441 31.76 25.42 -27.26
N ALA A 442 32.83 25.50 -26.47
CA ALA A 442 34.11 26.04 -26.94
C ALA A 442 34.71 25.23 -28.11
N ASN A 443 34.37 23.94 -28.20
CA ASN A 443 34.81 23.07 -29.28
C ASN A 443 34.00 23.21 -30.59
N ASP A 444 32.98 24.06 -30.63
CA ASP A 444 32.22 24.35 -31.86
C ASP A 444 33.07 25.08 -32.90
N THR A 445 33.97 25.96 -32.45
CA THR A 445 34.89 26.67 -33.35
C THR A 445 35.95 25.79 -34.00
N ALA A 446 36.31 24.65 -33.40
CA ALA A 446 37.33 23.74 -33.93
C ALA A 446 36.82 22.90 -35.10
N ALA A 447 35.51 22.63 -35.18
CA ALA A 447 34.91 21.87 -36.28
C ALA A 447 34.80 22.67 -37.60
N THR A 448 35.00 23.99 -37.56
CA THR A 448 34.75 24.89 -38.71
C THR A 448 36.02 25.42 -39.38
N ALA A 449 37.22 24.98 -38.96
CA ALA A 449 38.46 25.37 -39.64
C ALA A 449 38.63 24.53 -40.93
N PRO A 450 38.59 25.12 -42.14
CA PRO A 450 38.87 24.38 -43.35
C PRO A 450 40.31 23.87 -43.31
N ALA A 451 40.51 22.61 -43.66
CA ALA A 451 41.83 22.04 -43.87
C ALA A 451 42.54 22.86 -44.96
N THR A 452 43.51 23.68 -44.56
CA THR A 452 44.39 24.39 -45.50
C THR A 452 45.07 23.32 -46.36
N PRO A 453 44.90 23.32 -47.69
CA PRO A 453 45.60 22.36 -48.52
C PRO A 453 47.11 22.64 -48.38
N THR A 454 47.85 21.64 -47.95
CA THR A 454 49.31 21.64 -47.96
C THR A 454 49.75 21.96 -49.39
N GLN A 455 50.21 23.19 -49.59
CA GLN A 455 50.85 23.63 -50.82
C GLN A 455 52.22 22.95 -50.85
N THR A 456 52.33 21.86 -51.60
CA THR A 456 53.61 21.27 -51.98
C THR A 456 54.34 22.29 -52.86
N ALA A 457 55.40 22.89 -52.33
CA ALA A 457 56.32 23.74 -53.08
C ALA A 457 57.48 22.88 -53.59
N ASP A 458 57.65 22.94 -54.92
CA ASP A 458 58.78 22.57 -55.80
C ASP A 458 59.46 21.19 -55.69
#